data_AF-A0A0Q7JH29-F1
#
_entry.id   AF-A0A0Q7JH29-F1
#
_cell.length_a   1.000
_cell.length_b   1.000
_cell.length_c   1.000
_cell.angle_alpha   90.00
_cell.angle_beta   90.00
_cell.angle_gamma   90.00
#
_symmetry.space_group_name_H-M   'P 1'
#
loop_
_entity.id
_entity.type
_entity.pdbx_description
1 polymer ?
#
loop_
_entity_poly.entity_id
_entity_poly.type
_entity_poly.pdbx_seq_one_letter_code
_entity_poly.pdbx_strand_id
1 'polypeptide(L)'
;MTSSYAPPTDARPGLRVLVQALSAAVAAAYLVLFFLVRTAERGEPENTFGAYLFLFLAYAACAVALRIWWGPVVALLGAALQLAVLALFVVFGVGLLGPGVFAYDAVRHLHMPVWAVFITAAQVVLLTVLVRLAVVGRRH
;
A
#
# COMPACT_ATOMS: atom_id res chain seq x y z
N MET A 1 -21.79 29.11 33.08
CA MET A 1 -20.56 28.74 32.33
C MET A 1 -20.89 27.52 31.47
N THR A 2 -21.40 27.74 30.27
CA THR A 2 -21.61 26.68 29.28
C THR A 2 -20.27 26.40 28.61
N SER A 3 -19.61 25.33 29.02
CA SER A 3 -18.45 24.80 28.31
C SER A 3 -18.93 24.35 26.93
N SER A 4 -18.67 25.16 25.91
CA SER A 4 -18.88 24.79 24.51
C SER A 4 -17.89 23.69 24.17
N TYR A 5 -18.32 22.44 24.26
CA TYR A 5 -17.62 21.31 23.70
C TYR A 5 -17.67 21.45 22.17
N ALA A 6 -16.69 22.14 21.59
CA ALA A 6 -16.47 22.11 20.16
C ALA A 6 -15.93 20.71 19.82
N PRO A 7 -16.62 19.90 19.01
CA PRO A 7 -16.07 18.63 18.58
C PRO A 7 -14.72 18.89 17.89
N PRO A 8 -13.69 18.10 18.17
CA PRO A 8 -12.39 18.31 17.57
C PRO A 8 -12.53 18.29 16.06
N THR A 9 -12.20 19.42 15.44
CA THR A 9 -12.25 19.64 13.99
C THR A 9 -11.56 18.47 13.29
N ASP A 10 -12.38 17.72 12.57
CA ASP A 10 -12.03 16.56 11.77
C ASP A 10 -10.68 16.75 11.07
N ALA A 11 -9.83 15.74 11.19
CA ALA A 11 -8.62 15.62 10.39
C ALA A 11 -8.94 16.00 8.93
N ARG A 12 -8.40 17.15 8.51
CA ARG A 12 -8.76 17.93 7.31
C ARG A 12 -9.28 17.04 6.16
N PRO A 13 -10.50 17.24 5.64
CA PRO A 13 -11.11 16.35 4.64
C PRO A 13 -10.22 16.09 3.42
N GLY A 14 -9.36 17.05 3.04
CA GLY A 14 -8.37 16.87 1.98
C GLY A 14 -7.31 15.78 2.26
N LEU A 15 -6.85 15.59 3.50
CA LEU A 15 -5.90 14.54 3.84
C LEU A 15 -6.53 13.15 3.75
N ARG A 16 -7.79 13.03 4.17
CA ARG A 16 -8.54 11.77 4.05
C ARG A 16 -8.71 11.36 2.59
N VAL A 17 -9.11 12.30 1.74
CA VAL A 17 -9.24 12.08 0.30
C VAL A 17 -7.88 11.69 -0.31
N LEU A 18 -6.80 12.36 0.08
CA LEU A 18 -5.46 12.04 -0.40
C LEU A 18 -5.04 10.61 -0.04
N VAL A 19 -5.22 10.18 1.21
CA VAL A 19 -4.88 8.81 1.64
C VAL A 19 -5.70 7.77 0.88
N GLN A 20 -7.02 8.01 0.72
CA GLN A 20 -7.87 7.11 -0.06
C GLN A 20 -7.43 7.03 -1.53
N ALA A 21 -7.15 8.17 -2.15
CA ALA A 21 -6.70 8.25 -3.53
C ALA A 21 -5.35 7.54 -3.72
N LEU A 22 -4.39 7.76 -2.82
CA LEU A 22 -3.09 7.09 -2.86
C LEU A 22 -3.21 5.58 -2.65
N SER A 23 -4.01 5.13 -1.67
CA SER A 23 -4.26 3.70 -1.45
C SER A 23 -4.93 3.05 -2.67
N ALA A 24 -5.89 3.72 -3.29
CA ALA A 24 -6.54 3.24 -4.51
C ALA A 24 -5.59 3.20 -5.70
N ALA A 25 -4.72 4.21 -5.85
CA ALA A 25 -3.71 4.24 -6.91
C ALA A 25 -2.69 3.10 -6.76
N VAL A 26 -2.22 2.84 -5.53
CA VAL A 26 -1.32 1.72 -5.24
C VAL A 26 -2.01 0.37 -5.48
N ALA A 27 -3.27 0.23 -5.07
CA ALA A 27 -4.05 -0.97 -5.38
C ALA A 27 -4.16 -1.18 -6.91
N ALA A 28 -4.52 -0.14 -7.67
CA ALA A 28 -4.60 -0.22 -9.12
C ALA A 28 -3.25 -0.60 -9.76
N ALA A 29 -2.13 -0.06 -9.28
CA ALA A 29 -0.80 -0.43 -9.74
C ALA A 29 -0.51 -1.93 -9.50
N TYR A 30 -0.84 -2.44 -8.31
CA TYR A 30 -0.69 -3.88 -8.02
C TYR A 30 -1.61 -4.76 -8.86
N LEU A 31 -2.82 -4.30 -9.20
CA LEU A 31 -3.71 -5.02 -10.11
C LEU A 31 -3.14 -5.08 -11.54
N VAL A 32 -2.58 -3.97 -12.02
CA VAL A 32 -1.89 -3.94 -13.32
C VAL A 32 -0.70 -4.88 -13.32
N LEU A 33 0.15 -4.83 -12.29
CA LEU A 33 1.26 -5.77 -12.13
C LEU A 33 0.80 -7.22 -12.07
N PHE A 34 -0.29 -7.52 -11.37
CA PHE A 34 -0.88 -8.85 -11.36
C PHE A 34 -1.16 -9.36 -12.78
N PHE A 35 -1.81 -8.56 -13.62
CA PHE A 35 -2.12 -8.99 -14.99
C PHE A 35 -0.87 -9.10 -15.88
N LEU A 36 0.07 -8.14 -15.75
CA LEU A 36 1.32 -8.16 -16.50
C LEU A 36 2.17 -9.39 -16.15
N VAL A 37 2.40 -9.62 -14.86
CA VAL A 37 3.19 -10.74 -14.35
C VAL A 37 2.49 -12.06 -14.63
N ARG A 38 1.17 -12.16 -14.43
CA ARG A 38 0.40 -13.36 -14.79
C ARG A 38 0.54 -13.73 -16.27
N THR A 39 0.59 -12.73 -17.14
CA THR A 39 0.75 -12.96 -18.58
C THR A 39 2.17 -13.40 -18.90
N ALA A 40 3.17 -12.79 -18.25
CA ALA A 40 4.58 -13.10 -18.44
C ALA A 40 4.99 -14.47 -17.89
N GLU A 41 4.47 -14.88 -16.73
CA GLU A 41 4.76 -16.16 -16.07
C GLU A 41 3.86 -17.30 -16.57
N ARG A 42 3.14 -17.11 -17.67
CA ARG A 42 2.18 -18.10 -18.15
C ARG A 42 2.90 -19.35 -18.66
N GLY A 43 2.81 -20.44 -17.89
CA GLY A 43 3.47 -21.71 -18.20
C GLY A 43 4.75 -21.94 -17.40
N GLU A 44 5.12 -21.00 -16.52
CA GLU A 44 6.25 -21.18 -15.60
C GLU A 44 5.86 -22.05 -14.39
N PRO A 45 6.77 -22.93 -13.93
CA PRO A 45 6.52 -23.78 -12.75
C PRO A 45 6.49 -22.96 -11.45
N GLU A 46 7.25 -21.87 -11.40
CA GLU A 46 7.30 -20.90 -10.31
C GLU A 46 6.52 -19.66 -10.75
N ASN A 47 5.57 -19.20 -9.93
CA ASN A 47 4.79 -18.02 -10.25
C ASN A 47 4.61 -17.11 -9.03
N THR A 48 4.52 -15.82 -9.30
CA THR A 48 4.54 -14.76 -8.30
C THR A 48 3.37 -13.81 -8.46
N PHE A 49 2.58 -13.93 -9.53
CA PHE A 49 1.36 -13.15 -9.74
C PHE A 49 0.42 -13.19 -8.50
N GLY A 50 0.34 -14.30 -7.78
CA GLY A 50 -0.47 -14.42 -6.55
C GLY A 50 -0.11 -13.40 -5.46
N ALA A 51 1.18 -13.05 -5.33
CA ALA A 51 1.63 -12.04 -4.38
C ALA A 51 1.11 -10.64 -4.75
N TYR A 52 1.10 -10.30 -6.04
CA TYR A 52 0.57 -9.02 -6.53
C TYR A 52 -0.95 -8.93 -6.32
N LEU A 53 -1.69 -10.04 -6.49
CA LEU A 53 -3.12 -10.10 -6.18
C LEU A 53 -3.37 -9.87 -4.69
N PHE A 54 -2.59 -10.52 -3.82
CA PHE A 54 -2.70 -10.33 -2.37
C PHE A 54 -2.44 -8.88 -1.96
N LEU A 55 -1.40 -8.26 -2.53
CA LEU A 55 -1.09 -6.85 -2.28
C LEU A 55 -2.21 -5.92 -2.77
N PHE A 56 -2.75 -6.16 -3.96
CA PHE A 56 -3.93 -5.44 -4.46
C PHE A 56 -5.08 -5.50 -3.46
N LEU A 57 -5.45 -6.69 -2.99
CA LEU A 57 -6.56 -6.88 -2.05
C LEU A 57 -6.30 -6.15 -0.72
N ALA A 58 -5.07 -6.20 -0.20
CA ALA A 58 -4.69 -5.52 1.03
C ALA A 58 -4.83 -3.99 0.91
N TYR A 59 -4.35 -3.40 -0.19
CA TYR A 59 -4.48 -1.95 -0.42
C TYR A 59 -5.92 -1.52 -0.73
N ALA A 60 -6.67 -2.33 -1.48
CA ALA A 60 -8.08 -2.08 -1.74
C ALA A 60 -8.91 -2.12 -0.45
N ALA A 61 -8.70 -3.12 0.40
CA ALA A 61 -9.33 -3.22 1.71
C ALA A 61 -8.97 -2.03 2.60
N CYS A 62 -7.71 -1.59 2.60
CA CYS A 62 -7.28 -0.39 3.33
C CYS A 62 -7.98 0.88 2.82
N ALA A 63 -8.09 1.08 1.50
CA ALA A 63 -8.79 2.21 0.90
C ALA A 63 -10.28 2.24 1.29
N VAL A 64 -10.94 1.08 1.28
CA VAL A 64 -12.34 0.92 1.69
C VAL A 64 -12.49 1.14 3.20
N ALA A 65 -11.62 0.56 4.03
CA ALA A 65 -11.64 0.74 5.47
C ALA A 65 -11.50 2.21 5.86
N LEU A 66 -10.60 2.97 5.23
CA LEU A 66 -10.44 4.41 5.46
C LEU A 66 -11.65 5.25 5.00
N ARG A 67 -12.46 4.72 4.06
CA ARG A 67 -13.71 5.33 3.62
C ARG A 67 -14.85 5.08 4.61
N ILE A 68 -14.92 3.89 5.20
CA ILE A 68 -16.02 3.48 6.09
C ILE A 68 -15.71 3.87 7.55
N TRP A 69 -14.52 3.52 8.04
CA TRP A 69 -14.10 3.72 9.42
C TRP A 69 -13.00 4.78 9.48
N TRP A 70 -13.30 5.91 10.10
CA TRP A 70 -12.31 6.96 10.33
C TRP A 70 -11.92 7.01 11.80
N GLY A 71 -10.62 6.93 12.08
CA GLY A 71 -10.09 7.01 13.42
C GLY A 71 -8.58 6.78 13.48
N PRO A 72 -7.92 7.19 14.59
CA PRO A 72 -6.48 7.06 14.75
C PRO A 72 -6.01 5.60 14.70
N VAL A 73 -6.84 4.66 15.16
CA VAL A 73 -6.58 3.21 15.09
C VAL A 73 -6.50 2.72 13.64
N VAL A 74 -7.43 3.16 12.77
CA VAL A 74 -7.43 2.76 11.35
C VAL A 74 -6.21 3.32 10.63
N ALA A 75 -5.81 4.56 10.94
CA ALA A 75 -4.58 5.15 10.40
C ALA A 75 -3.32 4.39 10.85
N LEU A 76 -3.26 3.96 12.11
CA LEU A 76 -2.20 3.11 12.67
C LEU A 76 -2.13 1.74 11.98
N LEU A 77 -3.27 1.08 11.80
CA LEU A 77 -3.33 -0.20 11.09
C LEU A 77 -2.90 -0.05 9.63
N GLY A 78 -3.30 1.04 8.96
CA GLY A 78 -2.84 1.37 7.61
C GLY A 78 -1.33 1.59 7.55
N ALA A 79 -0.75 2.28 8.54
CA ALA A 79 0.69 2.49 8.62
C ALA A 79 1.46 1.19 8.92
N ALA A 80 0.92 0.32 9.78
CA ALA A 80 1.51 -0.98 10.06
C ALA A 80 1.50 -1.89 8.83
N LEU A 81 0.39 -1.92 8.09
CA LEU A 81 0.29 -2.64 6.82
C LEU A 81 1.32 -2.13 5.79
N GLN A 82 1.46 -0.81 5.67
CA GLN A 82 2.48 -0.16 4.84
C GLN A 82 3.90 -0.62 5.17
N LEU A 83 4.26 -0.64 6.46
CA LEU A 83 5.57 -1.10 6.91
C LEU A 83 5.78 -2.59 6.60
N ALA A 84 4.76 -3.42 6.80
CA ALA A 84 4.83 -4.84 6.46
C ALA A 84 5.05 -5.06 4.96
N VAL A 85 4.35 -4.30 4.10
CA VAL A 85 4.54 -4.39 2.64
C VAL A 85 5.93 -3.92 2.24
N LEU A 86 6.43 -2.80 2.78
CA LEU A 86 7.80 -2.33 2.51
C LEU A 86 8.84 -3.37 2.94
N ALA A 87 8.66 -3.99 4.10
CA ALA A 87 9.56 -5.04 4.58
C ALA A 87 9.55 -6.26 3.64
N LEU A 88 8.37 -6.72 3.21
CA LEU A 88 8.27 -7.79 2.22
C LEU A 88 8.93 -7.38 0.89
N PHE A 89 8.72 -6.14 0.45
CA PHE A 89 9.32 -5.63 -0.79
C PHE A 89 10.85 -5.60 -0.73
N VAL A 90 11.43 -5.25 0.43
CA VAL A 90 12.88 -5.35 0.65
C VAL A 90 13.30 -6.83 0.62
N VAL A 91 12.64 -7.70 1.38
CA VAL A 91 12.97 -9.12 1.47
C VAL A 91 12.96 -9.79 0.08
N PHE A 92 11.92 -9.55 -0.72
CA PHE A 92 11.79 -10.10 -2.06
C PHE A 92 12.63 -9.35 -3.10
N GLY A 93 12.76 -8.03 -2.97
CA GLY A 93 13.45 -7.18 -3.94
C GLY A 93 14.97 -7.27 -3.88
N VAL A 94 15.56 -7.43 -2.69
CA VAL A 94 17.01 -7.67 -2.54
C VAL A 94 17.36 -9.16 -2.69
N GLY A 95 16.37 -10.03 -2.97
CA GLY A 95 16.59 -11.47 -3.12
C GLY A 95 17.03 -12.17 -1.84
N LEU A 96 16.65 -11.64 -0.66
CA LEU A 96 17.07 -12.18 0.64
C LEU A 96 16.58 -13.62 0.89
N LEU A 97 15.58 -14.08 0.13
CA LEU A 97 15.06 -15.45 0.20
C LEU A 97 15.73 -16.42 -0.79
N GLY A 98 16.72 -15.97 -1.55
CA GLY A 98 17.51 -16.79 -2.46
C GLY A 98 16.89 -16.99 -3.86
N PRO A 99 17.64 -17.63 -4.78
CA PRO A 99 17.16 -17.99 -6.11
C PRO A 99 16.06 -19.06 -6.05
N GLY A 100 15.07 -19.01 -6.97
CA GLY A 100 13.94 -19.96 -7.06
C GLY A 100 12.63 -19.49 -6.39
N VAL A 101 12.59 -18.25 -5.89
CA VAL A 101 11.34 -17.65 -5.36
C VAL A 101 10.60 -16.83 -6.43
N PHE A 102 11.34 -16.35 -7.45
CA PHE A 102 10.80 -15.60 -8.58
C PHE A 102 11.45 -16.05 -9.88
N ALA A 103 10.62 -16.25 -10.91
CA ALA A 103 11.06 -16.40 -12.29
C ALA A 103 11.48 -15.04 -12.87
N TYR A 104 12.62 -14.49 -12.41
CA TYR A 104 13.11 -13.16 -12.82
C TYR A 104 13.28 -13.01 -14.33
N ASP A 105 13.59 -14.11 -15.04
CA ASP A 105 13.72 -14.13 -16.49
C ASP A 105 12.38 -13.92 -17.22
N ALA A 106 11.27 -14.44 -16.68
CA ALA A 106 9.95 -14.27 -17.27
C ALA A 106 9.49 -12.81 -17.24
N VAL A 107 9.86 -12.08 -16.18
CA VAL A 107 9.45 -10.68 -15.96
C VAL A 107 10.50 -9.66 -16.41
N ARG A 108 11.64 -10.09 -16.98
CA ARG A 108 12.76 -9.20 -17.36
C ARG A 108 12.35 -8.09 -18.34
N HIS A 109 11.32 -8.34 -19.16
CA HIS A 109 10.82 -7.39 -20.16
C HIS A 109 9.84 -6.35 -19.58
N LEU A 110 9.38 -6.51 -18.33
CA LEU A 110 8.33 -5.67 -17.73
C LEU A 110 8.82 -4.38 -17.07
N HIS A 111 10.08 -3.96 -17.29
CA HIS A 111 10.67 -2.77 -16.62
C HIS A 111 10.36 -2.73 -15.11
N MET A 112 10.49 -3.88 -14.44
CA MET A 112 10.19 -4.03 -13.00
C MET A 112 10.84 -2.96 -12.10
N PRO A 113 12.06 -2.44 -12.39
CA PRO A 113 12.64 -1.34 -11.61
C PRO A 113 11.79 -0.06 -11.62
N VAL A 114 11.14 0.26 -12.74
CA VAL A 114 10.28 1.46 -12.85
C VAL A 114 9.04 1.31 -12.00
N TRP A 115 8.40 0.14 -12.06
CA TRP A 115 7.26 -0.20 -11.21
C TRP A 115 7.61 -0.16 -9.73
N ALA A 116 8.77 -0.71 -9.37
CA ALA A 116 9.28 -0.68 -8.00
C ALA A 116 9.42 0.76 -7.50
N VAL A 117 10.12 1.63 -8.24
CA VAL A 117 10.30 3.03 -7.86
C VAL A 117 8.97 3.76 -7.71
N PHE A 118 8.05 3.58 -8.67
CA PHE A 118 6.73 4.21 -8.63
C PHE A 118 5.93 3.79 -7.39
N ILE A 119 5.85 2.49 -7.11
CA ILE A 119 5.09 1.95 -5.98
C ILE A 119 5.74 2.35 -4.65
N THR A 120 7.07 2.25 -4.53
CA THR A 120 7.79 2.64 -3.31
C THR A 120 7.61 4.13 -3.02
N ALA A 121 7.71 5.01 -4.03
CA ALA A 121 7.47 6.44 -3.86
C ALA A 121 6.04 6.71 -3.35
N ALA A 122 5.03 6.07 -3.95
CA ALA A 122 3.64 6.19 -3.51
C ALA A 122 3.45 5.67 -2.08
N GLN A 123 4.10 4.57 -1.71
CA GLN A 123 4.08 4.02 -0.36
C GLN A 123 4.70 4.98 0.66
N VAL A 124 5.88 5.52 0.39
CA VAL A 124 6.54 6.48 1.29
C VAL A 124 5.66 7.71 1.55
N VAL A 125 5.03 8.25 0.50
CA VAL A 125 4.10 9.38 0.64
C VAL A 125 2.90 8.99 1.49
N LEU A 126 2.26 7.85 1.20
CA LEU A 126 1.10 7.36 1.92
C LEU A 126 1.42 7.07 3.41
N LEU A 127 2.54 6.43 3.70
CA LEU A 127 3.03 6.21 5.06
C LEU A 127 3.23 7.52 5.82
N THR A 128 3.88 8.51 5.18
CA THR A 128 4.11 9.83 5.78
C THR A 128 2.80 10.51 6.16
N VAL A 129 1.80 10.45 5.27
CA VAL A 129 0.48 11.03 5.53
C VAL A 129 -0.25 10.27 6.64
N LEU A 130 -0.22 8.93 6.65
CA LEU A 130 -0.84 8.10 7.68
C LEU A 130 -0.24 8.32 9.07
N VAL A 131 1.10 8.38 9.17
CA VAL A 131 1.80 8.68 10.43
C VAL A 131 1.42 10.07 10.93
N ARG A 132 1.42 11.07 10.05
CA ARG A 132 1.01 12.43 10.41
C ARG A 132 -0.43 12.46 10.95
N LEU A 133 -1.34 11.75 10.29
CA LEU A 133 -2.74 11.63 10.72
C LEU A 133 -2.87 10.91 12.06
N ALA A 134 -2.12 9.83 12.29
CA ALA A 134 -2.13 9.08 13.55
C ALA A 134 -1.54 9.88 14.73
N VAL A 135 -0.59 10.79 14.48
CA VAL A 135 -0.01 11.67 15.51
C VAL A 135 -0.95 12.84 15.82
N VAL A 136 -1.52 13.48 14.79
CA VAL A 136 -2.43 14.62 14.97
C VAL A 136 -3.77 14.17 15.57
N GLY A 137 -4.31 13.04 15.12
CA GLY A 137 -5.57 12.48 15.61
C GLY A 137 -5.54 11.90 17.02
N ARG A 138 -4.37 11.86 17.68
CA ARG A 138 -4.23 11.47 19.10
C ARG A 138 -4.24 12.66 20.07
N ARG A 139 -4.18 13.90 19.56
CA ARG A 139 -4.15 15.13 20.38
C ARG A 139 -5.54 15.77 20.57
N HIS A 140 -6.56 15.12 20.04
CA HIS A 140 -7.96 15.52 20.04
C HIS A 140 -8.79 14.37 20.61
#